data_AF-A0A924M3R0-F1
#
_entry.id   AF-A0A924M3R0-F1
#
_cell.length_a   1.000
_cell.length_b   1.000
_cell.length_c   1.000
_cell.angle_alpha   90.00
_cell.angle_beta   90.00
_cell.angle_gamma   90.00
#
_symmetry.space_group_name_H-M   'P 1'
#
loop_
_entity.id
_entity.type
_entity.pdbx_description
1 polymer ?
#
loop_
_entity_poly.entity_id
_entity_poly.type
_entity_poly.pdbx_seq_one_letter_code
_entity_poly.pdbx_strand_id
1 'polypeptide(L)' 'MKVCIYGAGAIGGWIGHGLARTGCSVSVVARGATLTALSQHGLRLN' A
#
# COMPACT_ATOMS: atom_id res chain seq x y z
N MET A 1 2.18 -12.72 8.11
CA MET A 1 3.50 -12.13 7.75
C MET A 1 3.38 -10.62 7.72
N LYS A 2 4.44 -9.87 8.08
CA LYS A 2 4.47 -8.39 8.05
C LYS A 2 5.35 -7.92 6.89
N VAL A 3 4.84 -7.05 6.03
CA VAL A 3 5.55 -6.55 4.84
C VAL A 3 5.50 -5.03 4.81
N CYS A 4 6.65 -4.39 4.54
CA CYS A 4 6.74 -2.95 4.36
C CYS A 4 7.14 -2.64 2.92
N ILE A 5 6.40 -1.77 2.25
CA ILE A 5 6.64 -1.35 0.87
C ILE A 5 7.06 0.13 0.88
N TYR A 6 8.22 0.42 0.29
CA TYR A 6 8.66 1.80 0.09
C TYR A 6 8.05 2.36 -1.20
N GLY A 7 6.94 3.09 -1.05
CA GLY A 7 6.20 3.73 -2.14
C GLY A 7 5.05 2.88 -2.70
N ALA A 8 3.83 3.44 -2.69
CA ALA A 8 2.66 2.90 -3.40
C ALA A 8 2.52 3.54 -4.80
N GLY A 9 3.55 3.36 -5.63
CA GLY A 9 3.43 3.59 -7.08
C GLY A 9 2.68 2.45 -7.76
N ALA A 10 2.65 2.40 -9.10
CA ALA A 10 1.90 1.38 -9.84
C ALA A 10 2.25 -0.07 -9.39
N ILE A 11 3.53 -0.41 -9.34
CA ILE A 11 3.98 -1.75 -8.95
C ILE A 11 3.83 -1.98 -7.45
N GLY A 12 4.28 -1.04 -6.63
CA GLY A 12 4.22 -1.15 -5.16
C GLY A 12 2.79 -1.29 -4.64
N GLY A 13 1.84 -0.56 -5.25
CA GLY A 13 0.42 -0.67 -4.93
C GLY A 13 -0.18 -2.00 -5.38
N TRP A 14 0.16 -2.49 -6.58
CA TRP A 14 -0.32 -3.79 -7.08
C TRP A 14 0.17 -4.95 -6.21
N ILE A 15 1.48 -4.96 -5.87
CA ILE A 15 2.06 -5.96 -4.96
C ILE A 15 1.44 -5.86 -3.57
N GLY A 16 1.32 -4.64 -3.03
CA GLY A 16 0.73 -4.40 -1.70
C GLY A 16 -0.72 -4.88 -1.62
N HIS A 17 -1.51 -4.65 -2.66
CA HIS A 17 -2.88 -5.14 -2.75
C HIS A 17 -2.93 -6.67 -2.78
N GLY A 18 -2.09 -7.32 -3.61
CA GLY A 18 -2.00 -8.77 -3.67
C GLY A 18 -1.62 -9.41 -2.33
N LEU A 19 -0.61 -8.85 -1.64
CA LEU A 19 -0.17 -9.32 -0.32
C LEU A 19 -1.24 -9.10 0.76
N ALA A 20 -1.94 -7.97 0.73
CA ALA A 20 -3.04 -7.73 1.67
C ALA A 20 -4.15 -8.77 1.51
N ARG A 21 -4.47 -9.18 0.27
CA ARG A 21 -5.48 -10.22 -0.02
C ARG A 21 -5.12 -11.61 0.49
N THR A 22 -3.83 -11.91 0.68
CA THR A 22 -3.38 -13.19 1.26
C THR A 22 -3.33 -13.16 2.80
N GLY A 23 -3.77 -12.07 3.43
CA GLY A 23 -3.76 -11.91 4.89
C GLY A 23 -2.42 -11.42 5.45
N CYS A 24 -1.50 -10.94 4.60
CA CYS A 24 -0.31 -10.26 5.09
C CYS A 24 -0.67 -8.87 5.64
N SER A 25 -0.04 -8.50 6.76
CA SER A 25 -0.09 -7.13 7.27
C SER A 25 0.86 -6.28 6.44
N VAL A 26 0.31 -5.41 5.59
CA VAL A 26 1.07 -4.55 4.69
C VAL A 26 1.11 -3.12 5.23
N SER A 27 2.31 -2.57 5.33
CA SER A 27 2.57 -1.15 5.60
C SER A 27 3.23 -0.52 4.39
N VAL A 28 2.95 0.76 4.14
CA VAL A 28 3.55 1.50 3.03
C VAL A 28 4.20 2.78 3.55
N VAL A 29 5.44 3.02 3.14
CA VAL A 29 6.09 4.33 3.32
C VAL A 29 5.74 5.20 2.12
N ALA A 30 5.06 6.31 2.36
CA ALA A 30 4.68 7.29 1.35
C ALA A 30 4.89 8.71 1.89
N ARG A 31 4.84 9.70 0.99
CA ARG A 31 5.00 11.13 1.33
C ARG A 31 4.00 11.98 0.55
N GLY A 32 3.73 13.18 1.05
CA GLY A 32 2.88 14.17 0.39
C GLY A 32 1.47 13.64 0.11
N ALA A 33 0.93 13.97 -1.07
CA ALA A 33 -0.44 13.61 -1.47
C ALA A 33 -0.72 12.10 -1.41
N THR A 34 0.27 11.25 -1.74
CA THR A 34 0.09 9.79 -1.68
C THR A 34 -0.11 9.30 -0.25
N LEU A 35 0.62 9.86 0.72
CA LEU A 35 0.42 9.51 2.13
C LEU A 35 -0.98 9.93 2.60
N THR A 36 -1.40 11.16 2.29
CA THR A 36 -2.75 11.65 2.63
C THR A 36 -3.84 10.75 2.06
N ALA A 37 -3.73 10.37 0.78
CA ALA A 37 -4.69 9.48 0.13
C ALA A 37 -4.73 8.09 0.79
N LEU A 38 -3.57 7.49 1.08
CA LEU A 38 -3.48 6.20 1.76
C LEU A 38 -4.08 6.25 3.17
N SER A 39 -3.85 7.32 3.94
CA SER A 39 -4.40 7.47 5.28
C SER A 39 -5.93 7.64 5.28
N GLN A 40 -6.50 8.29 4.26
CA GLN A 40 -7.95 8.53 4.17
C GLN A 40 -8.72 7.37 3.54
N HIS A 41 -8.13 6.69 2.56
CA HIS A 41 -8.84 5.74 1.71
C HIS A 41 -8.27 4.34 1.75
N GLY A 42 -7.13 4.14 2.42
CA GLY A 42 -6.35 2.92 2.32
C GLY A 42 -5.72 2.75 0.94
N LEU A 43 -5.12 1.57 0.72
CA LEU A 43 -4.58 1.19 -0.57
C LEU A 43 -5.71 0.74 -1.50
N ARG A 44 -5.93 1.48 -2.59
CA ARG A 44 -6.94 1.18 -3.62
C ARG A 44 -6.29 0.71 -4.91
N LEU A 45 -6.94 -0.26 -5.56
CA LEU A 45 -6.63 -0.74 -6.89
C LEU A 45 -7.93 -0.63 -7.69
N ASN A 46 -7.90 0.05 -8.84
CA ASN A 46 -9.05 0.11 -9.76
C ASN A 46 -9.18 -1.19 -10.54
#